data_AF-A0A6N8I4I7-F1
#
_entry.id   AF-A0A6N8I4I7-F1
#
_cell.length_a   1.000
_cell.length_b   1.000
_cell.length_c   1.000
_cell.angle_alpha   90.00
_cell.angle_beta   90.00
_cell.angle_gamma   90.00
#
_symmetry.space_group_name_H-M   'P 1'
#
loop_
_entity.id
_entity.type
_entity.pdbx_description
1 polymer ?
#
loop_
_entity_poly.entity_id
_entity_poly.type
_entity_poly.pdbx_seq_one_letter_code
_entity_poly.pdbx_strand_id
1 'polypeptide(L)'
;MAANIYILSACDAWAEHSSMRILGVTTDENMLYAMLAAKIKAGDMEYDGSGENAWSKFQNDFKNGDINFNKLKYGFVQTYEDMQITEPISLAQFPEAGEVYEEITGAKVRADMERLGLDHRSLVYSVVEVHTDSGDTSFYMPGICDRDSLEENDDYLDLMDGADDTEVDVSVSSYSLGTGESEYPDEEEIAIIEQYTDELDEEYGIDPIQSDSFSFEYEAEQEC
;
A
#
# COMPACT_ATOMS: atom_id res chain seq x y z
N MET A 1 4.72 7.80 -11.67
CA MET A 1 5.36 8.48 -10.53
C MET A 1 6.84 8.13 -10.51
N ALA A 2 7.73 9.09 -10.21
CA ALA A 2 9.16 8.79 -10.06
C ALA A 2 9.34 7.98 -8.77
N ALA A 3 10.02 6.83 -8.83
CA ALA A 3 10.33 6.06 -7.64
C ALA A 3 11.32 6.86 -6.76
N ASN A 4 11.25 6.69 -5.44
CA ASN A 4 12.26 7.23 -4.55
C ASN A 4 13.36 6.17 -4.33
N ILE A 5 14.62 6.59 -4.36
CA ILE A 5 15.76 5.76 -3.99
C ILE A 5 16.12 6.08 -2.55
N TYR A 6 16.09 5.06 -1.69
CA TYR A 6 16.50 5.14 -0.30
C TYR A 6 17.88 4.51 -0.12
N ILE A 7 18.83 5.29 0.39
CA ILE A 7 20.18 4.84 0.71
C ILE A 7 20.33 4.84 2.23
N LEU A 8 20.45 3.65 2.82
CA LEU A 8 20.77 3.49 4.24
C LEU A 8 22.29 3.49 4.42
N SER A 9 22.77 4.37 5.29
CA SER A 9 24.19 4.43 5.70
C SER A 9 24.32 4.32 7.21
N ALA A 10 25.41 3.72 7.69
CA ALA A 10 25.82 3.76 9.09
C ALA A 10 26.97 4.74 9.29
N CYS A 11 27.05 5.32 10.48
CA CYS A 11 28.17 6.14 10.93
C CYS A 11 28.79 5.53 12.19
N ASP A 12 30.03 5.93 12.48
CA ASP A 12 30.62 5.63 13.78
C ASP A 12 29.96 6.43 14.92
N ALA A 13 30.39 6.17 16.15
CA ALA A 13 29.79 6.72 17.37
C ALA A 13 29.77 8.27 17.45
N TRP A 14 30.45 8.96 16.53
CA TRP A 14 30.56 10.41 16.46
C TRP A 14 29.71 11.02 15.34
N ALA A 15 29.00 10.19 14.56
CA ALA A 15 28.15 10.59 13.45
C ALA A 15 28.86 11.49 12.42
N GLU A 16 30.18 11.35 12.26
CA GLU A 16 30.92 12.13 11.28
C GLU A 16 30.56 11.70 9.86
N HIS A 17 30.28 12.65 8.96
CA HIS A 17 30.03 12.33 7.55
C HIS A 17 31.18 11.58 6.87
N SER A 18 32.42 11.73 7.38
CA SER A 18 33.61 11.02 6.93
C SER A 18 33.62 9.53 7.30
N SER A 19 32.80 9.08 8.25
CA SER A 19 32.69 7.67 8.66
C SER A 19 31.51 6.94 8.03
N MET A 20 30.73 7.63 7.19
CA MET A 20 29.55 7.06 6.52
C MET A 20 29.92 5.86 5.65
N ARG A 21 29.25 4.74 5.91
CA ARG A 21 29.32 3.53 5.09
C ARG A 21 27.92 3.17 4.63
N ILE A 22 27.73 3.10 3.32
CA ILE A 22 26.49 2.61 2.72
C ILE A 22 26.29 1.16 3.16
N LEU A 23 25.16 0.91 3.80
CA LEU A 23 24.72 -0.43 4.16
C LEU A 23 23.84 -1.03 3.07
N GLY A 24 23.02 -0.22 2.40
CA GLY A 24 22.32 -0.67 1.21
C GLY A 24 21.45 0.41 0.58
N VAL A 25 20.85 0.06 -0.55
CA VAL A 25 20.06 0.93 -1.40
C VAL A 25 18.82 0.16 -1.83
N THR A 26 17.64 0.78 -1.74
CA THR A 26 16.37 0.18 -2.12
C THR A 26 15.43 1.24 -2.71
N THR A 27 14.52 0.82 -3.58
CA THR A 27 13.39 1.63 -4.06
C THR A 27 12.08 1.26 -3.36
N ASP A 28 12.06 0.16 -2.59
CA ASP A 28 10.95 -0.24 -1.73
C ASP A 28 11.15 0.34 -0.32
N GLU A 29 10.18 1.13 0.14
CA GLU A 29 10.20 1.75 1.46
C GLU A 29 10.04 0.74 2.61
N ASN A 30 9.25 -0.31 2.42
CA ASN A 30 9.15 -1.39 3.41
C ASN A 30 10.50 -2.11 3.55
N MET A 31 11.22 -2.27 2.44
CA MET A 31 12.58 -2.83 2.47
C MET A 31 13.56 -1.93 3.23
N LEU A 32 13.44 -0.60 3.08
CA LEU A 32 14.23 0.35 3.86
C LEU A 32 13.95 0.16 5.36
N TYR A 33 12.67 0.06 5.74
CA TYR A 33 12.29 -0.17 7.13
C TYR A 33 12.82 -1.50 7.67
N ALA A 34 12.85 -2.56 6.85
CA ALA A 34 13.42 -3.86 7.24
C ALA A 34 14.93 -3.78 7.48
N MET A 35 15.65 -3.08 6.60
CA MET A 35 17.08 -2.85 6.76
C MET A 35 17.40 -2.05 8.04
N LEU A 36 16.61 -1.02 8.34
CA LEU A 36 16.71 -0.24 9.57
C LEU A 36 16.43 -1.12 10.80
N ALA A 37 15.32 -1.86 10.78
CA ALA A 37 14.92 -2.77 11.84
C ALA A 37 16.01 -3.81 12.15
N ALA A 38 16.62 -4.41 11.12
CA ALA A 38 17.70 -5.37 11.29
C ALA A 38 18.92 -4.76 11.99
N LYS A 39 19.30 -3.53 11.64
CA LYS A 39 20.43 -2.83 12.27
C LYS A 39 20.13 -2.35 13.68
N ILE A 40 18.88 -1.95 13.97
CA ILE A 40 18.44 -1.63 15.33
C ILE A 40 18.45 -2.89 16.21
N LYS A 41 17.91 -4.02 15.71
CA LYS A 41 17.91 -5.30 16.44
C LYS A 41 19.32 -5.81 16.74
N ALA A 42 20.24 -5.66 15.79
CA ALA A 42 21.64 -6.04 15.97
C ALA A 42 22.40 -5.13 16.97
N GLY A 43 21.82 -3.96 17.31
CA GLY A 43 22.48 -2.94 18.14
C GLY A 43 23.50 -2.08 17.39
N ASP A 44 23.53 -2.19 16.06
CA ASP A 44 24.38 -1.38 15.19
C ASP A 44 23.82 0.04 15.00
N MET A 45 22.51 0.21 15.16
CA MET A 45 21.79 1.49 15.10
C MET A 45 20.86 1.66 16.29
N GLU A 46 20.52 2.92 16.56
CA GLU A 46 19.60 3.31 17.64
C GLU A 46 18.44 4.13 17.06
N TYR A 47 17.27 4.03 17.69
CA TYR A 47 16.05 4.75 17.29
C TYR A 47 15.34 5.29 18.52
N ASP A 48 15.36 6.61 18.70
CA ASP A 48 14.79 7.32 19.86
C ASP A 48 15.16 6.71 21.23
N GLY A 49 16.39 6.22 21.36
CA GLY A 49 16.84 5.50 22.56
C GLY A 49 17.83 4.40 22.20
N SER A 50 18.22 3.58 23.19
CA SER A 50 19.21 2.51 23.03
C SER A 50 18.66 1.14 23.43
N GLY A 51 19.26 0.08 22.87
CA GLY A 51 18.95 -1.32 23.20
C GLY A 51 17.50 -1.74 22.89
N GLU A 52 16.92 -2.61 23.74
CA GLU A 52 15.55 -3.15 23.55
C GLU A 52 14.46 -2.05 23.46
N ASN A 53 14.70 -0.89 24.07
CA ASN A 53 13.80 0.25 24.02
C ASN A 53 13.77 0.88 22.61
N ALA A 54 14.91 0.89 21.90
CA ALA A 54 14.98 1.41 20.53
C ALA A 54 14.15 0.57 19.56
N TRP A 55 14.26 -0.76 19.67
CA TRP A 55 13.48 -1.68 18.86
C TRP A 55 11.98 -1.54 19.08
N SER A 56 11.55 -1.51 20.35
CA SER A 56 10.13 -1.40 20.70
C SER A 56 9.51 -0.08 20.19
N LYS A 57 10.27 1.02 20.26
CA LYS A 57 9.83 2.32 19.73
C LYS A 57 9.74 2.35 18.22
N PHE A 58 10.73 1.75 17.53
CA PHE A 58 10.69 1.63 16.08
C PHE A 58 9.47 0.81 15.62
N GLN A 59 9.19 -0.32 16.29
CA GLN A 59 7.99 -1.12 15.97
C GLN A 59 6.69 -0.34 16.14
N ASN A 60 6.56 0.45 17.22
CA ASN A 60 5.35 1.25 17.44
C ASN A 60 5.18 2.34 16.39
N ASP A 61 6.24 3.08 16.08
CA ASP A 61 6.19 4.11 15.04
C ASP A 61 5.92 3.50 13.66
N PHE A 62 6.49 2.34 13.36
CA PHE A 62 6.23 1.60 12.12
C PHE A 62 4.76 1.20 11.99
N LYS A 63 4.18 0.63 13.04
CA LYS A 63 2.75 0.24 13.08
C LYS A 63 1.80 1.42 12.88
N ASN A 64 2.20 2.61 13.33
CA ASN A 64 1.38 3.82 13.21
C ASN A 64 1.63 4.58 11.89
N GLY A 65 2.57 4.14 11.05
CA GLY A 65 2.96 4.88 9.84
C GLY A 65 3.78 6.15 10.11
N ASP A 66 4.33 6.31 11.31
CA ASP A 66 4.96 7.54 11.83
C ASP A 66 6.50 7.43 11.91
N ILE A 67 7.13 6.64 11.03
CA ILE A 67 8.58 6.48 11.05
C ILE A 67 9.26 7.82 10.78
N ASN A 68 10.10 8.23 11.73
CA ASN A 68 10.83 9.48 11.65
C ASN A 68 12.33 9.23 11.65
N PHE A 69 12.97 9.37 10.50
CA PHE A 69 14.41 9.17 10.35
C PHE A 69 15.27 10.12 11.20
N ASN A 70 14.74 11.24 11.68
CA ASN A 70 15.47 12.12 12.61
C ASN A 70 15.65 11.51 14.01
N LYS A 71 14.90 10.45 14.34
CA LYS A 71 15.06 9.69 15.57
C LYS A 71 16.22 8.68 15.49
N LEU A 72 16.78 8.45 14.30
CA LEU A 72 17.91 7.54 14.11
C LEU A 72 19.20 8.10 14.69
N LYS A 73 19.97 7.22 15.30
CA LYS A 73 21.34 7.44 15.72
C LYS A 73 22.23 6.34 15.15
N TYR A 74 23.46 6.73 14.83
CA TYR A 74 24.46 5.87 14.18
C TYR A 74 24.04 5.36 12.78
N GLY A 75 22.95 5.90 12.23
CA GLY A 75 22.46 5.64 10.89
C GLY A 75 21.82 6.88 10.26
N PHE A 76 21.80 6.91 8.94
CA PHE A 76 21.18 7.98 8.16
C PHE A 76 20.55 7.42 6.89
N VAL A 77 19.39 7.95 6.50
CA VAL A 77 18.69 7.64 5.26
C VAL A 77 18.79 8.84 4.31
N GLN A 78 19.35 8.63 3.12
CA GLN A 78 19.28 9.61 2.04
C GLN A 78 18.17 9.20 1.07
N THR A 79 17.29 10.14 0.74
CA THR A 79 16.24 9.96 -0.28
C THR A 79 16.62 10.76 -1.51
N TYR A 80 16.63 10.12 -2.66
CA TYR A 80 16.85 10.74 -3.96
C TYR A 80 15.68 10.40 -4.88
N GLU A 81 15.22 11.36 -5.69
CA GLU A 81 14.31 11.07 -6.80
C GLU A 81 15.05 10.20 -7.83
N ASP A 82 14.42 9.11 -8.28
CA ASP A 82 15.02 8.14 -9.19
C ASP A 82 15.45 8.80 -10.51
N MET A 83 16.77 8.86 -10.73
CA MET A 83 17.38 9.34 -11.96
C MET A 83 18.20 8.25 -12.67
N GLN A 84 17.80 6.97 -12.56
CA GLN A 84 18.36 5.78 -13.24
C GLN A 84 19.20 4.87 -12.33
N ILE A 85 18.55 4.08 -11.49
CA ILE A 85 19.13 2.80 -11.02
C ILE A 85 18.34 1.64 -11.63
N THR A 86 19.00 0.85 -12.48
CA THR A 86 18.41 -0.31 -13.17
C THR A 86 18.49 -1.62 -12.38
N GLU A 87 19.17 -1.64 -11.23
CA GLU A 87 19.39 -2.86 -10.43
C GLU A 87 19.21 -2.58 -8.92
N PRO A 88 17.99 -2.66 -8.37
CA PRO A 88 17.75 -2.63 -6.93
C PRO A 88 18.39 -3.84 -6.24
N ILE A 89 18.77 -3.69 -4.97
CA ILE A 89 19.33 -4.79 -4.17
C ILE A 89 18.24 -5.85 -3.93
N SER A 90 18.49 -7.07 -4.40
CA SER A 90 17.67 -8.24 -4.09
C SER A 90 17.90 -8.71 -2.66
N LEU A 91 16.85 -9.20 -1.99
CA LEU A 91 16.87 -9.90 -0.68
C LEU A 91 18.08 -10.84 -0.49
N ALA A 92 18.57 -11.45 -1.57
CA ALA A 92 19.73 -12.33 -1.57
C ALA A 92 21.04 -11.67 -1.09
N GLN A 93 21.16 -10.34 -1.17
CA GLN A 93 22.35 -9.60 -0.76
C GLN A 93 22.27 -9.08 0.70
N PHE A 94 21.09 -9.17 1.33
CA PHE A 94 20.84 -8.73 2.71
C PHE A 94 20.02 -9.78 3.49
N PRO A 95 20.55 -11.01 3.68
CA PRO A 95 19.79 -12.12 4.24
C PRO A 95 19.32 -11.86 5.68
N GLU A 96 20.06 -11.06 6.46
CA GLU A 96 19.69 -10.62 7.81
C GLU A 96 18.44 -9.72 7.83
N ALA A 97 18.15 -9.04 6.72
CA ALA A 97 16.95 -8.23 6.57
C ALA A 97 15.76 -9.03 6.01
N GLY A 98 15.96 -10.24 5.49
CA GLY A 98 14.88 -11.07 4.94
C GLY A 98 13.88 -11.51 6.02
N GLU A 99 14.36 -12.13 7.10
CA GLU A 99 13.49 -12.53 8.22
C GLU A 99 12.82 -11.32 8.88
N VAL A 100 13.53 -10.19 8.95
CA VAL A 100 12.99 -8.95 9.52
C VAL A 100 11.96 -8.33 8.59
N TYR A 101 12.16 -8.39 7.28
CA TYR A 101 11.21 -7.91 6.27
C TYR A 101 9.90 -8.65 6.41
N GLU A 102 9.91 -9.99 6.40
CA GLU A 102 8.72 -10.81 6.61
C GLU A 102 8.03 -10.52 7.95
N GLU A 103 8.82 -10.30 9.03
CA GLU A 103 8.27 -9.95 10.33
C GLU A 103 7.58 -8.57 10.33
N ILE A 104 8.17 -7.55 9.70
CA ILE A 104 7.59 -6.21 9.68
C ILE A 104 6.45 -6.08 8.67
N THR A 105 6.55 -6.68 7.48
CA THR A 105 5.47 -6.66 6.50
C THR A 105 4.30 -7.49 7.02
N GLY A 106 4.55 -8.68 7.57
CA GLY A 106 3.51 -9.46 8.22
C GLY A 106 2.90 -8.80 9.46
N ALA A 107 3.65 -7.95 10.17
CA ALA A 107 3.08 -7.15 11.27
C ALA A 107 2.27 -5.95 10.78
N LYS A 108 2.64 -5.34 9.65
CA LYS A 108 1.90 -4.26 9.01
C LYS A 108 0.59 -4.77 8.42
N VAL A 109 0.65 -5.84 7.63
CA VAL A 109 -0.53 -6.52 7.05
C VAL A 109 -1.54 -6.83 8.16
N ARG A 110 -1.12 -7.47 9.25
CA ARG A 110 -2.00 -7.74 10.40
C ARG A 110 -2.58 -6.49 11.04
N ALA A 111 -1.78 -5.43 11.20
CA ALA A 111 -2.26 -4.18 11.79
C ALA A 111 -3.30 -3.48 10.90
N ASP A 112 -3.06 -3.46 9.59
CA ASP A 112 -3.99 -2.88 8.60
C ASP A 112 -5.29 -3.70 8.53
N MET A 113 -5.20 -5.03 8.53
CA MET A 113 -6.38 -5.93 8.59
C MET A 113 -7.15 -5.80 9.91
N GLU A 114 -6.47 -5.70 11.07
CA GLU A 114 -7.12 -5.48 12.36
C GLU A 114 -7.94 -4.16 12.39
N ARG A 115 -7.47 -3.11 11.67
CA ARG A 115 -8.20 -1.84 11.57
C ARG A 115 -9.55 -1.99 10.86
N LEU A 116 -9.69 -2.96 9.97
CA LEU A 116 -10.96 -3.22 9.28
C LEU A 116 -12.03 -3.81 10.22
N GLY A 117 -11.67 -4.33 11.39
CA GLY A 117 -12.66 -4.77 12.39
C GLY A 117 -13.58 -5.91 11.92
N LEU A 118 -13.10 -6.78 11.02
CA LEU A 118 -13.91 -7.78 10.32
C LEU A 118 -14.47 -8.91 11.20
N ASP A 119 -14.02 -9.01 12.45
CA ASP A 119 -14.56 -9.94 13.46
C ASP A 119 -15.97 -9.57 13.96
N HIS A 120 -16.42 -8.32 13.73
CA HIS A 120 -17.68 -7.81 14.27
C HIS A 120 -18.51 -6.97 13.30
N ARG A 121 -17.96 -6.63 12.13
CA ARG A 121 -18.71 -6.07 11.00
C ARG A 121 -18.31 -6.76 9.70
N SER A 122 -19.16 -6.59 8.69
CA SER A 122 -18.83 -6.96 7.31
C SER A 122 -18.78 -5.72 6.43
N LEU A 123 -17.78 -5.66 5.55
CA LEU A 123 -17.66 -4.63 4.54
C LEU A 123 -18.17 -5.16 3.20
N VAL A 124 -19.06 -4.41 2.57
CA VAL A 124 -19.58 -4.69 1.23
C VAL A 124 -18.89 -3.77 0.23
N TYR A 125 -18.24 -4.36 -0.76
CA TYR A 125 -17.54 -3.63 -1.82
C TYR A 125 -17.78 -4.30 -3.17
N SER A 126 -17.46 -3.59 -4.25
CA SER A 126 -17.51 -4.10 -5.62
C SER A 126 -16.18 -3.92 -6.32
N VAL A 127 -15.80 -4.92 -7.12
CA VAL A 127 -14.78 -4.78 -8.16
C VAL A 127 -15.52 -4.45 -9.44
N VAL A 128 -15.18 -3.30 -10.03
CA VAL A 128 -15.81 -2.77 -11.24
C VAL A 128 -14.79 -2.80 -12.36
N GLU A 129 -15.15 -3.44 -13.46
CA GLU A 129 -14.36 -3.47 -14.69
C GLU A 129 -15.14 -2.72 -15.77
N VAL A 130 -14.58 -1.63 -16.28
CA VAL A 130 -15.19 -0.82 -17.33
C VAL A 130 -14.39 -1.01 -18.61
N HIS A 131 -15.10 -1.36 -19.67
CA HIS A 131 -14.55 -1.56 -21.00
C HIS A 131 -15.21 -0.56 -21.95
N THR A 132 -14.39 0.17 -22.70
CA THR A 132 -14.83 1.13 -23.72
C THR A 132 -13.96 1.00 -24.97
N ASP A 133 -14.39 1.57 -26.08
CA ASP A 133 -13.54 1.66 -27.28
C ASP A 133 -12.24 2.45 -27.07
N SER A 134 -12.20 3.31 -26.06
CA SER A 134 -11.08 4.20 -25.73
C SER A 134 -10.08 3.58 -24.76
N GLY A 135 -10.48 2.53 -24.03
CA GLY A 135 -9.65 1.86 -23.04
C GLY A 135 -10.46 1.09 -22.01
N ASP A 136 -9.72 0.37 -21.18
CA ASP A 136 -10.25 -0.45 -20.10
C ASP A 136 -9.69 0.04 -18.75
N THR A 137 -10.51 0.02 -17.70
CA THR A 137 -10.07 0.27 -16.33
C THR A 137 -10.73 -0.69 -15.35
N SER A 138 -10.09 -0.90 -14.20
CA SER A 138 -10.64 -1.71 -13.12
C SER A 138 -10.33 -1.06 -11.77
N PHE A 139 -11.33 -0.95 -10.91
CA PHE A 139 -11.16 -0.33 -9.59
C PHE A 139 -12.16 -0.90 -8.57
N TYR A 140 -11.89 -0.61 -7.30
CA TYR A 140 -12.72 -1.02 -6.17
C TYR A 140 -13.68 0.10 -5.79
N MET A 141 -14.92 -0.24 -5.46
CA MET A 141 -15.95 0.70 -5.02
C MET A 141 -16.62 0.25 -3.72
N PRO A 142 -17.01 1.19 -2.84
CA PRO A 142 -17.82 0.87 -1.68
C PRO A 142 -19.24 0.47 -2.10
N GLY A 143 -19.79 -0.56 -1.47
CA GLY A 143 -21.14 -1.04 -1.71
C GLY A 143 -21.33 -1.82 -3.01
N ILE A 144 -22.59 -1.92 -3.44
CA ILE A 144 -22.97 -2.53 -4.74
C ILE A 144 -23.00 -1.41 -5.77
N CYS A 145 -22.11 -1.48 -6.75
CA CYS A 145 -22.02 -0.45 -7.80
C CYS A 145 -23.27 -0.50 -8.71
N ASP A 146 -23.88 0.67 -8.90
CA ASP A 146 -24.84 0.94 -9.95
C ASP A 146 -24.31 2.05 -10.87
N ARG A 147 -25.06 2.35 -11.94
CA ARG A 147 -24.65 3.36 -12.92
C ARG A 147 -24.45 4.75 -12.30
N ASP A 148 -25.35 5.17 -11.41
CA ASP A 148 -25.27 6.49 -10.79
C ASP A 148 -23.98 6.60 -9.97
N SER A 149 -23.65 5.56 -9.20
CA SER A 149 -22.41 5.50 -8.41
C SER A 149 -21.17 5.46 -9.30
N LEU A 150 -21.23 4.75 -10.44
CA LEU A 150 -20.13 4.67 -11.41
C LEU A 150 -19.83 6.04 -12.03
N GLU A 151 -20.86 6.76 -12.45
CA GLU A 151 -20.69 8.07 -13.11
C GLU A 151 -20.16 9.16 -12.16
N GLU A 152 -20.18 8.92 -10.84
CA GLU A 152 -19.58 9.78 -9.81
C GLU A 152 -18.15 9.36 -9.41
N ASN A 153 -17.64 8.24 -9.92
CA ASN A 153 -16.33 7.71 -9.54
C ASN A 153 -15.18 8.40 -10.30
N ASP A 154 -14.13 8.81 -9.58
CA ASP A 154 -12.99 9.53 -10.14
C ASP A 154 -12.23 8.73 -11.20
N ASP A 155 -12.01 7.42 -11.01
CA ASP A 155 -11.30 6.57 -11.98
C ASP A 155 -12.10 6.40 -13.29
N TYR A 156 -13.43 6.33 -13.19
CA TYR A 156 -14.31 6.34 -14.36
C TYR A 156 -14.28 7.68 -15.08
N LEU A 157 -14.37 8.79 -14.34
CA LEU A 157 -14.31 10.14 -14.90
C LEU A 157 -12.97 10.40 -15.61
N ASP A 158 -11.86 9.92 -15.04
CA ASP A 158 -10.55 9.99 -15.65
C ASP A 158 -10.44 9.15 -16.94
N LEU A 159 -11.06 7.96 -16.98
CA LEU A 159 -11.14 7.15 -18.22
C LEU A 159 -11.93 7.87 -19.31
N MET A 160 -13.00 8.57 -18.92
CA MET A 160 -13.89 9.27 -19.85
C MET A 160 -13.41 10.68 -20.20
N ASP A 161 -12.33 11.18 -19.57
CA ASP A 161 -11.79 12.49 -19.87
C ASP A 161 -11.31 12.56 -21.32
N GLY A 162 -11.99 13.39 -22.12
CA GLY A 162 -11.72 13.54 -23.55
C GLY A 162 -12.18 12.35 -24.41
N ALA A 163 -12.99 11.44 -23.89
CA ALA A 163 -13.64 10.40 -24.70
C ALA A 163 -14.70 11.02 -25.63
N ASP A 164 -14.76 10.53 -26.87
CA ASP A 164 -15.89 10.78 -27.78
C ASP A 164 -17.07 9.86 -27.40
N ASP A 165 -18.22 10.04 -28.07
CA ASP A 165 -19.39 9.15 -27.92
C ASP A 165 -18.97 7.67 -28.07
N THR A 166 -19.18 6.89 -27.01
CA THR A 166 -18.67 5.51 -26.90
C THR A 166 -19.65 4.59 -26.17
N GLU A 167 -19.63 3.31 -26.50
CA GLU A 167 -20.34 2.29 -25.73
C GLU A 167 -19.51 1.92 -24.50
N VAL A 168 -20.16 1.88 -23.34
CA VAL A 168 -19.55 1.54 -22.06
C VAL A 168 -20.11 0.21 -21.62
N ASP A 169 -19.25 -0.80 -21.52
CA ASP A 169 -19.57 -2.12 -20.98
C ASP A 169 -18.98 -2.24 -19.58
N VAL A 170 -19.85 -2.43 -18.58
CA VAL A 170 -19.46 -2.50 -17.17
C VAL A 170 -19.75 -3.89 -16.64
N SER A 171 -18.75 -4.50 -16.01
CA SER A 171 -18.90 -5.72 -15.21
C SER A 171 -18.69 -5.39 -13.74
N VAL A 172 -19.66 -5.74 -12.90
CA VAL A 172 -19.64 -5.48 -11.46
C VAL A 172 -19.66 -6.81 -10.74
N SER A 173 -18.67 -7.04 -9.88
CA SER A 173 -18.66 -8.17 -8.94
C SER A 173 -18.64 -7.64 -7.51
N SER A 174 -19.71 -7.87 -6.77
CA SER A 174 -19.88 -7.40 -5.39
C SER A 174 -19.62 -8.52 -4.40
N TYR A 175 -18.95 -8.16 -3.31
CA TYR A 175 -18.46 -9.08 -2.29
C TYR A 175 -18.78 -8.59 -0.89
N SER A 176 -18.90 -9.54 0.03
CA SER A 176 -18.98 -9.32 1.47
C SER A 176 -17.69 -9.85 2.10
N LEU A 177 -17.02 -9.02 2.88
CA LEU A 177 -15.81 -9.39 3.60
C LEU A 177 -16.05 -9.25 5.11
N GLY A 178 -15.71 -10.27 5.89
CA GLY A 178 -15.88 -10.27 7.36
C GLY A 178 -17.24 -10.76 7.85
N THR A 179 -17.53 -10.52 9.13
CA THR A 179 -18.70 -11.08 9.81
C THR A 179 -19.41 -10.04 10.67
N GLY A 180 -20.75 -10.00 10.64
CA GLY A 180 -21.53 -9.08 11.46
C GLY A 180 -22.49 -8.22 10.66
N GLU A 181 -22.75 -6.99 11.13
CA GLU A 181 -23.58 -6.02 10.40
C GLU A 181 -22.83 -5.51 9.16
N SER A 182 -23.55 -5.38 8.04
CA SER A 182 -22.98 -4.94 6.77
C SER A 182 -22.87 -3.41 6.72
N GLU A 183 -21.69 -2.94 6.39
CA GLU A 183 -21.32 -1.53 6.21
C GLU A 183 -20.63 -1.35 4.85
N TYR A 184 -20.52 -0.10 4.40
CA TYR A 184 -19.73 0.24 3.22
C TYR A 184 -18.36 0.76 3.66
N PRO A 185 -17.27 0.27 3.05
CA PRO A 185 -15.93 0.73 3.39
C PRO A 185 -15.75 2.21 3.01
N ASP A 186 -14.90 2.92 3.73
CA ASP A 186 -14.37 4.21 3.30
C ASP A 186 -13.16 4.05 2.34
N GLU A 187 -12.60 5.17 1.87
CA GLU A 187 -11.47 5.17 0.95
C GLU A 187 -10.20 4.51 1.52
N GLU A 188 -9.92 4.70 2.82
CA GLU A 188 -8.76 4.06 3.48
C GLU A 188 -8.98 2.55 3.55
N GLU A 189 -10.20 2.12 3.88
CA GLU A 189 -10.59 0.72 3.97
C GLU A 189 -10.57 0.03 2.59
N ILE A 190 -11.03 0.70 1.53
CA ILE A 190 -10.92 0.21 0.14
C ILE A 190 -9.45 0.00 -0.26
N ALA A 191 -8.57 0.95 0.06
CA ALA A 191 -7.15 0.81 -0.26
C ALA A 191 -6.51 -0.40 0.45
N ILE A 192 -6.91 -0.68 1.71
CA ILE A 192 -6.45 -1.88 2.44
C ILE A 192 -6.98 -3.15 1.77
N ILE A 193 -8.26 -3.16 1.37
CA ILE A 193 -8.90 -4.32 0.70
C ILE A 193 -8.20 -4.63 -0.62
N GLU A 194 -7.96 -3.61 -1.45
CA GLU A 194 -7.25 -3.76 -2.72
C GLU A 194 -5.82 -4.26 -2.51
N GLN A 195 -5.12 -3.72 -1.51
CA GLN A 195 -3.72 -4.05 -1.26
C GLN A 195 -3.53 -5.50 -0.74
N TYR A 196 -4.45 -6.02 0.06
CA TYR A 196 -4.30 -7.29 0.78
C TYR A 196 -5.44 -8.28 0.50
N THR A 197 -5.98 -8.26 -0.72
CA THR A 197 -7.14 -9.11 -1.10
C THR A 197 -6.90 -10.60 -0.83
N ASP A 198 -5.72 -11.11 -1.17
CA ASP A 198 -5.38 -12.53 -1.02
C ASP A 198 -5.30 -12.92 0.48
N GLU A 199 -4.66 -12.10 1.31
CA GLU A 199 -4.56 -12.33 2.76
C GLU A 199 -5.92 -12.22 3.46
N LEU A 200 -6.77 -11.29 3.00
CA LEU A 200 -8.13 -11.12 3.51
C LEU A 200 -9.03 -12.32 3.18
N ASP A 201 -8.93 -12.87 1.97
CA ASP A 201 -9.66 -14.09 1.59
C ASP A 201 -9.20 -15.30 2.40
N GLU A 202 -7.88 -15.44 2.64
CA GLU A 202 -7.36 -16.55 3.44
C GLU A 202 -7.82 -16.49 4.91
N GLU A 203 -7.87 -15.29 5.51
CA GLU A 203 -8.16 -15.14 6.94
C GLU A 203 -9.66 -15.03 7.25
N TYR A 204 -10.40 -14.22 6.48
CA TYR A 204 -11.81 -13.90 6.74
C TYR A 204 -12.77 -14.51 5.73
N GLY A 205 -12.27 -14.85 4.54
CA GLY A 205 -13.09 -15.28 3.41
C GLY A 205 -13.81 -14.10 2.75
N ILE A 206 -13.83 -14.11 1.41
CA ILE A 206 -14.59 -13.16 0.61
C ILE A 206 -15.82 -13.87 0.03
N ASP A 207 -17.00 -13.50 0.53
CA ASP A 207 -18.26 -14.09 0.08
C ASP A 207 -18.82 -13.32 -1.13
N PRO A 208 -19.02 -13.97 -2.29
CA PRO A 208 -19.63 -13.30 -3.44
C PRO A 208 -21.11 -13.03 -3.16
N ILE A 209 -21.53 -11.77 -3.34
CA ILE A 209 -22.91 -11.33 -3.20
C ILE A 209 -23.62 -11.38 -4.55
N GLN A 210 -23.03 -10.73 -5.55
CA GLN A 210 -23.61 -10.57 -6.88
C GLN A 210 -22.50 -10.43 -7.93
N SER A 211 -22.80 -10.90 -9.13
CA SER A 211 -22.05 -10.57 -10.33
C SER A 211 -23.08 -10.11 -11.37
N ASP A 212 -22.90 -8.90 -11.88
CA ASP A 212 -23.81 -8.26 -12.83
C ASP A 212 -23.01 -7.57 -13.92
N SER A 213 -23.70 -7.26 -15.03
CA SER A 213 -23.11 -6.51 -16.13
C SER A 213 -24.16 -5.63 -16.77
N PHE A 214 -23.81 -4.38 -17.09
CA PHE A 214 -24.68 -3.47 -17.80
C PHE A 214 -23.90 -2.68 -18.83
N SER A 215 -24.60 -2.23 -19.88
CA SER A 215 -24.01 -1.38 -20.91
C SER A 215 -24.87 -0.15 -21.18
N PHE A 216 -24.21 0.93 -21.57
CA PHE A 216 -24.87 2.19 -21.93
C PHE A 216 -24.04 3.00 -22.92
N GLU A 217 -24.70 3.91 -23.63
CA GLU A 217 -24.03 4.90 -24.48
C GLU A 217 -23.60 6.09 -23.62
N TYR A 218 -22.31 6.43 -23.67
CA TYR A 218 -21.77 7.68 -23.17
C TYR A 218 -21.85 8.73 -24.28
N GLU A 219 -22.45 9.87 -23.97
CA GLU A 219 -22.52 11.01 -24.87
C GLU A 219 -21.62 12.12 -24.31
N ALA A 220 -20.59 12.51 -25.07
CA ALA A 220 -19.70 13.58 -24.63
C ALA A 220 -20.48 14.91 -24.61
N GLU A 221 -20.35 15.69 -23.51
CA GLU A 221 -20.96 17.02 -23.46
C GLU A 221 -20.38 17.91 -24.58
N GLN A 222 -21.18 18.21 -25.60
CA GLN A 222 -20.77 19.12 -26.67
C GLN A 222 -20.55 20.52 -26.08
N GLU A 223 -19.29 20.97 -26.05
CA GLU A 223 -18.95 22.36 -25.74
C GLU A 223 -19.75 23.30 -26.66
N CYS A 224 -20.70 24.06 -26.07
CA CYS A 224 -21.50 25.08 -26.76
C CYS A 224 -20.78 26.42 -26.88
#